data_AF-A0A423QAG5-F1
#
_entry.id   AF-A0A423QAG5-F1
#
_cell.length_a   1.000
_cell.length_b   1.000
_cell.length_c   1.000
_cell.angle_alpha   90.00
_cell.angle_beta   90.00
_cell.angle_gamma   90.00
#
_symmetry.space_group_name_H-M   'P 1'
#
loop_
_entity.id
_entity.type
_entity.pdbx_description
1 polymer ?
#
loop_
_entity_poly.entity_id
_entity_poly.type
_entity_poly.pdbx_seq_one_letter_code
_entity_poly.pdbx_strand_id
1 'polypeptide(L)'
;MSDFIQLHVLTAYPPANLNRDDLGRPKTAIMGGAKRLRVSSQSLKRTWRTSDVFQTAMGDDRGTRTKRLGAHVQQRLVDAGIDEKKARTWSNQIAGVFGDVPKDQVETRQLVHVAPEEWQAVYDLSDVLAEEKRAPEKTELDLLRARPRAVDIALFGRMLAASPKYNVDASCQVAHAITVHAAEVEDDYFTAVDDLNPGDEDRGAGHIGELGFGAGLFYSYICIDRQQLIENLAGDADLADRGVAALVEAITKTSPKGKQNSFGSRARAVYTLAERGDEQPRSLSVAFMRPVSGEDFGMEAIQRLEVQAQRFDDVYGAGADGRYAFCTLEAGEPQLNLLDGYGTLGGLRDFVTGDRA
;
A
#
# COMPACT_ATOMS: atom_id res chain seq x y z
N MET A 1 -6.50 5.41 25.01
CA MET A 1 -7.71 4.76 24.45
C MET A 1 -7.37 4.40 23.02
N SER A 2 -7.95 3.32 22.49
CA SER A 2 -7.88 3.00 21.06
C SER A 2 -8.51 4.14 20.23
N ASP A 3 -7.96 4.37 19.04
CA ASP A 3 -8.50 5.33 18.06
C ASP A 3 -8.42 4.69 16.68
N PHE A 4 -9.43 3.90 16.34
CA PHE A 4 -9.48 3.17 15.08
C PHE A 4 -10.21 3.97 14.02
N ILE A 5 -9.61 4.02 12.84
CA ILE A 5 -10.21 4.55 11.61
C ILE A 5 -10.36 3.40 10.64
N GLN A 6 -11.60 3.04 10.34
CA GLN A 6 -11.96 1.95 9.42
C GLN A 6 -12.44 2.56 8.11
N LEU A 7 -11.94 2.05 6.98
CA LEU A 7 -12.33 2.47 5.64
C LEU A 7 -12.88 1.28 4.86
N HIS A 8 -14.09 1.47 4.35
CA HIS A 8 -14.80 0.52 3.50
C HIS A 8 -14.94 1.14 2.12
N VAL A 9 -14.10 0.71 1.19
CA VAL A 9 -13.93 1.40 -0.11
C VAL A 9 -14.39 0.50 -1.24
N LEU A 10 -15.25 1.04 -2.11
CA LEU A 10 -15.63 0.42 -3.36
C LEU A 10 -14.94 1.13 -4.52
N THR A 11 -14.25 0.37 -5.38
CA THR A 11 -13.63 0.90 -6.61
C THR A 11 -13.99 0.01 -7.80
N ALA A 12 -14.61 0.62 -8.81
CA ALA A 12 -14.91 -0.06 -10.07
C ALA A 12 -13.70 0.03 -11.00
N TYR A 13 -13.20 -1.12 -11.43
CA TYR A 13 -12.13 -1.18 -12.44
C TYR A 13 -12.68 -1.74 -13.76
N PRO A 14 -12.32 -1.13 -14.90
CA PRO A 14 -12.62 -1.69 -16.23
C PRO A 14 -11.82 -2.98 -16.45
N PRO A 15 -12.01 -3.69 -17.58
CA PRO A 15 -11.17 -4.83 -17.96
C PRO A 15 -9.68 -4.53 -17.78
N ALA A 16 -9.03 -5.23 -16.85
CA ALA A 16 -7.67 -4.94 -16.45
C ALA A 16 -6.95 -6.15 -15.83
N ASN A 17 -5.62 -6.07 -15.79
CA ASN A 17 -4.76 -7.00 -15.06
C ASN A 17 -3.93 -6.26 -13.98
N LEU A 18 -4.66 -5.76 -12.97
CA LEU A 18 -4.13 -4.90 -11.90
C LEU A 18 -3.05 -5.57 -11.05
N ASN A 19 -3.22 -6.86 -10.78
CA ASN A 19 -2.30 -7.65 -9.98
C ASN A 19 -2.34 -9.13 -10.40
N ARG A 20 -1.19 -9.65 -10.82
CA ARG A 20 -1.04 -11.00 -11.38
C ARG A 20 -0.15 -11.92 -10.57
N ASP A 21 -0.29 -13.22 -10.80
CA ASP A 21 0.63 -14.26 -10.35
C ASP A 21 1.89 -14.34 -11.24
N ASP A 22 2.69 -15.36 -10.98
CA ASP A 22 3.93 -15.69 -11.71
C ASP A 22 3.68 -16.15 -13.15
N LEU A 23 2.49 -16.66 -13.47
CA LEU A 23 2.06 -17.01 -14.82
C LEU A 23 1.43 -15.84 -15.58
N GLY A 24 1.34 -14.67 -14.94
CA GLY A 24 0.79 -13.46 -15.54
C GLY A 24 -0.73 -13.35 -15.48
N ARG A 25 -1.44 -14.29 -14.85
CA ARG A 25 -2.91 -14.27 -14.73
C ARG A 25 -3.35 -13.38 -13.56
N PRO A 26 -4.47 -12.64 -13.69
CA PRO A 26 -5.06 -11.91 -12.57
C PRO A 26 -5.25 -12.81 -11.36
N LYS A 27 -4.84 -12.33 -10.18
CA LYS A 27 -5.02 -13.10 -8.95
C LYS A 27 -6.51 -13.24 -8.65
N THR A 28 -6.91 -14.43 -8.19
CA THR A 28 -8.27 -14.72 -7.75
C THR A 28 -8.31 -15.15 -6.27
N ALA A 29 -9.51 -15.25 -5.74
CA ALA A 29 -9.83 -15.88 -4.45
C ALA A 29 -11.23 -16.51 -4.51
N ILE A 30 -11.49 -17.50 -3.65
CA ILE A 30 -12.84 -18.03 -3.43
C ILE A 30 -13.42 -17.39 -2.18
N MET A 31 -14.61 -16.80 -2.28
CA MET A 31 -15.36 -16.28 -1.13
C MET A 31 -16.85 -16.61 -1.25
N GLY A 32 -17.38 -17.26 -0.23
CA GLY A 32 -18.76 -17.75 -0.19
C GLY A 32 -19.12 -18.66 -1.36
N GLY A 33 -18.17 -19.49 -1.79
CA GLY A 33 -18.34 -20.44 -2.90
C GLY A 33 -18.16 -19.85 -4.31
N ALA A 34 -17.99 -18.53 -4.45
CA ALA A 34 -17.80 -17.89 -5.75
C ALA A 34 -16.35 -17.42 -5.96
N LYS A 35 -15.88 -17.53 -7.20
CA LYS A 35 -14.60 -16.98 -7.64
C LYS A 35 -14.66 -15.47 -7.76
N ARG A 36 -13.65 -14.79 -7.21
CA ARG A 36 -13.49 -13.33 -7.17
C ARG A 36 -12.15 -12.95 -7.77
N LEU A 37 -12.09 -11.82 -8.47
CA LEU A 37 -10.80 -11.18 -8.72
C LEU A 37 -10.26 -10.62 -7.40
N ARG A 38 -8.94 -10.61 -7.25
CA ARG A 38 -8.27 -10.18 -6.02
C ARG A 38 -7.09 -9.27 -6.34
N VAL A 39 -7.01 -8.13 -5.66
CA VAL A 39 -5.79 -7.32 -5.60
C VAL A 39 -5.12 -7.51 -4.25
N SER A 40 -3.83 -7.85 -4.27
CA SER A 40 -3.13 -8.19 -3.04
C SER A 40 -2.82 -6.99 -2.16
N SER A 41 -2.90 -7.16 -0.83
CA SER A 41 -2.67 -6.06 0.12
C SER A 41 -1.28 -5.45 -0.03
N GLN A 42 -0.26 -6.23 -0.37
CA GLN A 42 1.07 -5.73 -0.70
C GLN A 42 1.10 -4.86 -1.97
N SER A 43 0.28 -5.19 -2.97
CA SER A 43 0.14 -4.39 -4.19
C SER A 43 -0.55 -3.06 -3.88
N LEU A 44 -1.59 -3.09 -3.03
CA LEU A 44 -2.30 -1.90 -2.56
C LEU A 44 -1.38 -0.99 -1.73
N LYS A 45 -0.76 -1.53 -0.67
CA LYS A 45 0.20 -0.80 0.18
C LYS A 45 1.32 -0.15 -0.62
N ARG A 46 1.90 -0.87 -1.60
CA ARG A 46 2.93 -0.31 -2.48
C ARG A 46 2.36 0.81 -3.35
N THR A 47 1.19 0.59 -3.96
CA THR A 47 0.52 1.59 -4.82
C THR A 47 0.33 2.90 -4.06
N TRP A 48 -0.24 2.85 -2.85
CA TRP A 48 -0.53 4.04 -2.07
C TRP A 48 0.74 4.71 -1.54
N ARG A 49 1.64 3.96 -0.90
CA ARG A 49 2.86 4.54 -0.32
C ARG A 49 3.80 5.14 -1.37
N THR A 50 3.71 4.71 -2.63
CA THR A 50 4.53 5.23 -3.75
C THR A 50 3.74 6.14 -4.69
N SER A 51 2.49 6.46 -4.36
CA SER A 51 1.67 7.41 -5.13
C SER A 51 2.20 8.83 -4.97
N ASP A 52 2.12 9.64 -6.03
CA ASP A 52 2.62 11.02 -6.01
C ASP A 52 1.94 11.87 -4.91
N VAL A 53 0.66 11.60 -4.65
CA VAL A 53 -0.11 12.20 -3.55
C VAL A 53 0.55 11.93 -2.20
N PHE A 54 0.81 10.66 -1.88
CA PHE A 54 1.44 10.28 -0.61
C PHE A 54 2.89 10.76 -0.56
N GLN A 55 3.61 10.71 -1.69
CA GLN A 55 5.00 11.15 -1.77
C GLN A 55 5.15 12.63 -1.44
N THR A 56 4.32 13.45 -2.09
CA THR A 56 4.35 14.90 -1.94
C THR A 56 3.94 15.32 -0.54
N ALA A 57 2.90 14.68 0.02
CA ALA A 57 2.39 15.04 1.35
C ALA A 57 3.40 14.75 2.47
N MET A 58 4.14 13.65 2.35
CA MET A 58 5.10 13.22 3.38
C MET A 58 6.51 13.80 3.16
N GLY A 59 6.88 14.15 1.94
CA GLY A 59 8.20 14.72 1.65
C GLY A 59 9.32 13.79 2.14
N ASP A 60 10.18 14.33 3.01
CA ASP A 60 11.30 13.61 3.60
C ASP A 60 10.89 12.65 4.72
N ASP A 61 9.66 12.70 5.25
CA ASP A 61 9.20 11.84 6.36
C ASP A 61 8.84 10.40 5.90
N ARG A 62 9.65 9.80 5.02
CA ARG A 62 9.33 8.55 4.30
C ARG A 62 10.51 7.58 4.26
N GLY A 63 10.21 6.30 4.44
CA GLY A 63 11.22 5.26 4.32
C GLY A 63 11.47 4.83 2.87
N THR A 64 12.70 4.42 2.60
CA THR A 64 13.12 3.85 1.31
C THR A 64 13.28 2.33 1.44
N ARG A 65 12.58 1.56 0.59
CA ARG A 65 12.78 0.12 0.48
C ARG A 65 13.83 -0.20 -0.58
N THR A 66 14.94 -0.81 -0.19
CA THR A 66 16.06 -1.08 -1.10
C THR A 66 16.84 -2.33 -0.71
N LYS A 67 17.58 -2.90 -1.66
CA LYS A 67 18.70 -3.82 -1.38
C LYS A 67 20.06 -3.13 -1.51
N ARG A 68 20.06 -1.90 -2.04
CA ARG A 68 21.24 -1.20 -2.58
C ARG A 68 21.92 -0.27 -1.60
N LEU A 69 21.61 -0.35 -0.30
CA LEU A 69 22.22 0.53 0.69
C LEU A 69 23.75 0.39 0.66
N GLY A 70 24.28 -0.83 0.70
CA GLY A 70 25.73 -1.05 0.63
C GLY A 70 26.34 -0.54 -0.69
N ALA A 71 25.68 -0.76 -1.83
CA ALA A 71 26.13 -0.21 -3.12
C ALA A 71 26.21 1.33 -3.11
N HIS A 72 25.22 2.01 -2.55
CA HIS A 72 25.23 3.48 -2.42
C HIS A 72 26.36 3.97 -1.51
N VAL A 73 26.58 3.29 -0.38
CA VAL A 73 27.67 3.63 0.55
C VAL A 73 29.04 3.37 -0.08
N GLN A 74 29.21 2.25 -0.79
CA GLN A 74 30.44 1.94 -1.49
C GLN A 74 30.78 3.04 -2.50
N GLN A 75 29.80 3.41 -3.34
CA GLN A 75 30.00 4.46 -4.34
C GLN A 75 30.41 5.78 -3.68
N ARG A 76 29.72 6.18 -2.61
CA ARG A 76 30.04 7.41 -1.86
C ARG A 76 31.48 7.42 -1.34
N LEU A 77 31.94 6.31 -0.75
CA LEU A 77 33.31 6.18 -0.24
C LEU A 77 34.35 6.22 -1.38
N VAL A 78 34.07 5.56 -2.51
CA VAL A 78 34.94 5.59 -3.69
C VAL A 78 35.05 6.99 -4.28
N ASP A 79 33.93 7.69 -4.41
CA ASP A 79 33.89 9.08 -4.89
C ASP A 79 34.65 10.03 -3.96
N ALA A 80 34.71 9.71 -2.66
CA ALA A 80 35.51 10.42 -1.66
C ALA A 80 37.00 9.98 -1.62
N GLY A 81 37.45 9.12 -2.55
CA GLY A 81 38.84 8.72 -2.72
C GLY A 81 39.30 7.53 -1.86
N ILE A 82 38.36 6.75 -1.32
CA ILE A 82 38.67 5.49 -0.63
C ILE A 82 38.87 4.37 -1.65
N ASP A 83 39.92 3.57 -1.44
CA ASP A 83 40.21 2.36 -2.23
C ASP A 83 38.97 1.45 -2.32
N GLU A 84 38.68 0.95 -3.51
CA GLU A 84 37.44 0.20 -3.80
C GLU A 84 37.27 -1.03 -2.90
N LYS A 85 38.37 -1.74 -2.59
CA LYS A 85 38.32 -2.93 -1.72
C LYS A 85 38.02 -2.54 -0.26
N LYS A 86 38.58 -1.42 0.21
CA LYS A 86 38.22 -0.85 1.53
C LYS A 86 36.76 -0.37 1.55
N ALA A 87 36.34 0.41 0.55
CA ALA A 87 34.97 0.91 0.42
C ALA A 87 33.94 -0.22 0.41
N ARG A 88 34.22 -1.31 -0.31
CA ARG A 88 33.40 -2.53 -0.30
C ARG A 88 33.31 -3.17 1.09
N THR A 89 34.43 -3.23 1.80
CA THR A 89 34.47 -3.82 3.15
C THR A 89 33.66 -2.97 4.15
N TRP A 90 33.83 -1.66 4.13
CA TRP A 90 33.14 -0.74 5.06
C TRP A 90 31.64 -0.63 4.75
N SER A 91 31.28 -0.53 3.47
CA SER A 91 29.87 -0.55 3.05
C SER A 91 29.16 -1.84 3.43
N ASN A 92 29.83 -3.00 3.37
CA ASN A 92 29.25 -4.27 3.82
C ASN A 92 29.03 -4.30 5.34
N GLN A 93 29.92 -3.69 6.13
CA GLN A 93 29.74 -3.56 7.58
C GLN A 93 28.53 -2.68 7.92
N ILE A 94 28.38 -1.55 7.21
CA ILE A 94 27.25 -0.64 7.36
C ILE A 94 25.93 -1.30 6.91
N ALA A 95 25.89 -1.90 5.72
CA ALA A 95 24.71 -2.60 5.21
C ALA A 95 24.31 -3.80 6.06
N GLY A 96 25.30 -4.47 6.67
CA GLY A 96 25.11 -5.56 7.63
C GLY A 96 24.25 -5.19 8.84
N VAL A 97 24.18 -3.90 9.22
CA VAL A 97 23.30 -3.41 10.30
C VAL A 97 21.83 -3.55 9.92
N PHE A 98 21.50 -3.31 8.65
CA PHE A 98 20.13 -3.30 8.14
C PHE A 98 19.69 -4.68 7.64
N GLY A 99 20.61 -5.48 7.09
CA GLY A 99 20.27 -6.77 6.52
C GLY A 99 21.47 -7.65 6.21
N ASP A 100 21.21 -8.90 5.87
CA ASP A 100 22.25 -9.86 5.56
C ASP A 100 22.86 -9.52 4.20
N VAL A 101 24.18 -9.39 4.14
CA VAL A 101 24.92 -9.13 2.91
C VAL A 101 25.63 -10.42 2.50
N PRO A 102 25.26 -11.04 1.36
CA PRO A 102 25.93 -12.24 0.88
C PRO A 102 27.44 -12.02 0.66
N LYS A 103 28.22 -13.10 0.81
CA LYS A 103 29.63 -13.07 0.42
C LYS A 103 29.77 -12.61 -1.03
N ASP A 104 30.76 -11.77 -1.25
CA ASP A 104 31.08 -11.18 -2.55
C ASP A 104 29.99 -10.29 -3.18
N GLN A 105 29.03 -9.82 -2.39
CA GLN A 105 28.06 -8.81 -2.82
C GLN A 105 28.15 -7.56 -1.94
N VAL A 106 27.47 -6.49 -2.39
CA VAL A 106 27.27 -5.24 -1.64
C VAL A 106 25.80 -4.92 -1.43
N GLU A 107 24.92 -5.66 -2.09
CA GLU A 107 23.48 -5.56 -1.87
C GLU A 107 23.04 -6.54 -0.76
N THR A 108 22.07 -6.12 0.06
CA THR A 108 21.47 -7.01 1.05
C THR A 108 20.63 -8.09 0.37
N ARG A 109 20.59 -9.31 0.93
CA ARG A 109 19.80 -10.43 0.38
C ARG A 109 18.31 -10.07 0.35
N GLN A 110 17.81 -9.52 1.44
CA GLN A 110 16.43 -9.04 1.60
C GLN A 110 16.31 -7.55 1.28
N LEU A 111 15.09 -7.12 0.96
CA LEU A 111 14.75 -5.70 0.98
C LEU A 111 14.76 -5.20 2.41
N VAL A 112 15.48 -4.10 2.66
CA VAL A 112 15.45 -3.36 3.92
C VAL A 112 14.62 -2.10 3.73
N HIS A 113 13.96 -1.62 4.79
CA HIS A 113 13.18 -0.38 4.78
C HIS A 113 13.88 0.63 5.70
N VAL A 114 14.54 1.59 5.09
CA VAL A 114 15.49 2.49 5.75
C VAL A 114 14.83 3.86 5.89
N ALA A 115 14.81 4.37 7.11
CA ALA A 115 14.23 5.68 7.42
C ALA A 115 15.17 6.83 7.01
N PRO A 116 14.63 8.05 6.85
CA PRO A 116 15.41 9.24 6.50
C PRO A 116 16.60 9.49 7.44
N GLU A 117 16.38 9.39 8.75
CA GLU A 117 17.40 9.65 9.75
C GLU A 117 18.45 8.54 9.81
N GLU A 118 18.06 7.33 9.42
CA GLU A 118 18.98 6.19 9.29
C GLU A 118 19.85 6.36 8.04
N TRP A 119 19.29 6.89 6.94
CA TRP A 119 20.09 7.30 5.78
C TRP A 119 21.06 8.42 6.13
N GLN A 120 20.60 9.43 6.85
CA GLN A 120 21.46 10.52 7.27
C GLN A 120 22.61 10.01 8.14
N ALA A 121 22.33 9.16 9.13
CA ALA A 121 23.37 8.54 9.96
C ALA A 121 24.35 7.69 9.13
N VAL A 122 23.87 6.97 8.11
CA VAL A 122 24.71 6.22 7.17
C VAL A 122 25.62 7.17 6.37
N TYR A 123 25.11 8.30 5.91
CA TYR A 123 25.90 9.28 5.15
C TYR A 123 26.92 9.99 6.03
N ASP A 124 26.52 10.45 7.21
CA ASP A 124 27.40 11.11 8.19
C ASP A 124 28.56 10.18 8.56
N LEU A 125 28.27 8.90 8.84
CA LEU A 125 29.31 7.91 9.09
C LEU A 125 30.21 7.74 7.87
N SER A 126 29.64 7.60 6.67
CA SER A 126 30.44 7.43 5.45
C SER A 126 31.42 8.59 5.23
N ASP A 127 31.01 9.81 5.55
CA ASP A 127 31.85 11.00 5.42
C ASP A 127 33.00 10.99 6.44
N VAL A 128 32.71 10.68 7.71
CA VAL A 128 33.75 10.52 8.75
C VAL A 128 34.78 9.46 8.36
N LEU A 129 34.33 8.30 7.87
CA LEU A 129 35.23 7.22 7.45
C LEU A 129 36.11 7.64 6.27
N ALA A 130 35.56 8.44 5.35
CA ALA A 130 36.30 8.95 4.20
C ALA A 130 37.37 9.97 4.62
N GLU A 131 37.02 10.91 5.49
CA GLU A 131 37.94 11.93 6.02
C GLU A 131 39.08 11.31 6.83
N GLU A 132 38.76 10.40 7.74
CA GLU A 132 39.73 9.76 8.63
C GLU A 132 40.44 8.56 7.98
N LYS A 133 39.98 8.10 6.81
CA LYS A 133 40.52 6.97 6.04
C LYS A 133 40.64 5.68 6.84
N ARG A 134 39.70 5.43 7.75
CA ARG A 134 39.65 4.25 8.62
C ARG A 134 38.35 3.46 8.44
N ALA A 135 38.37 2.23 8.94
CA ALA A 135 37.18 1.39 9.01
C ALA A 135 36.21 1.89 10.11
N PRO A 136 34.91 1.56 9.99
CA PRO A 136 33.94 1.88 11.04
C PRO A 136 34.21 1.06 12.31
N GLU A 137 34.04 1.73 13.44
CA GLU A 137 34.08 1.12 14.75
C GLU A 137 32.72 0.52 15.12
N LYS A 138 32.71 -0.47 16.00
CA LYS A 138 31.48 -1.19 16.38
C LYS A 138 30.42 -0.25 17.01
N THR A 139 30.87 0.77 17.73
CA THR A 139 30.01 1.78 18.38
C THR A 139 29.36 2.73 17.39
N GLU A 140 29.98 2.98 16.24
CA GLU A 140 29.47 3.87 15.19
C GLU A 140 28.36 3.21 14.35
N LEU A 141 28.22 1.88 14.44
CA LEU A 141 27.22 1.10 13.69
C LEU A 141 25.82 1.10 14.32
N ASP A 142 25.55 1.94 15.33
CA ASP A 142 24.20 2.15 15.88
C ASP A 142 23.35 3.10 15.00
N LEU A 143 23.08 2.65 13.78
CA LEU A 143 22.47 3.46 12.73
C LEU A 143 20.95 3.39 12.71
N LEU A 144 20.37 2.33 13.29
CA LEU A 144 18.92 2.10 13.30
C LEU A 144 18.21 2.96 14.34
N ARG A 145 16.93 3.26 14.09
CA ARG A 145 16.04 3.97 15.01
C ARG A 145 14.88 3.08 15.42
N ALA A 146 14.54 3.07 16.71
CA ALA A 146 13.43 2.28 17.23
C ALA A 146 12.07 2.88 16.83
N ARG A 147 11.99 4.21 16.74
CA ARG A 147 10.83 4.99 16.30
C ARG A 147 11.25 5.92 15.16
N PRO A 148 11.48 5.39 13.94
CA PRO A 148 11.90 6.20 12.81
C PRO A 148 10.78 7.16 12.40
N ARG A 149 11.13 8.39 12.00
CA ARG A 149 10.21 9.42 11.49
C ARG A 149 9.80 9.14 10.02
N ALA A 150 9.58 7.87 9.70
CA ALA A 150 9.17 7.38 8.39
C ALA A 150 7.72 6.89 8.44
N VAL A 151 6.79 7.68 7.91
CA VAL A 151 5.35 7.41 8.03
C VAL A 151 4.94 6.09 7.38
N ASP A 152 5.56 5.69 6.26
CA ASP A 152 5.23 4.40 5.62
C ASP A 152 5.81 3.19 6.37
N ILE A 153 6.87 3.37 7.18
CA ILE A 153 7.33 2.35 8.14
C ILE A 153 6.36 2.29 9.32
N ALA A 154 5.94 3.43 9.87
CA ALA A 154 5.01 3.49 10.98
C ALA A 154 3.64 2.87 10.63
N LEU A 155 3.12 3.13 9.42
CA LEU A 155 1.87 2.56 8.92
C LEU A 155 1.98 1.06 8.63
N PHE A 156 3.01 0.63 7.88
CA PHE A 156 3.05 -0.72 7.30
C PHE A 156 4.03 -1.68 7.95
N GLY A 157 4.71 -1.21 9.01
CA GLY A 157 5.66 -1.95 9.80
C GLY A 157 7.00 -2.19 9.12
N ARG A 158 7.96 -2.63 9.93
CA ARG A 158 9.30 -3.04 9.51
C ARG A 158 9.76 -4.22 10.35
N MET A 159 10.33 -5.23 9.69
CA MET A 159 10.91 -6.39 10.34
C MET A 159 12.40 -6.51 9.97
N LEU A 160 13.25 -6.60 10.99
CA LEU A 160 14.69 -6.76 10.92
C LEU A 160 15.09 -7.99 11.75
N ALA A 161 15.26 -9.14 11.09
CA ALA A 161 15.50 -10.41 11.77
C ALA A 161 16.76 -10.41 12.66
N ALA A 162 17.82 -9.71 12.24
CA ALA A 162 19.07 -9.62 12.99
C ALA A 162 19.00 -8.63 14.17
N SER A 163 18.07 -7.67 14.12
CA SER A 163 17.95 -6.61 15.13
C SER A 163 16.49 -6.38 15.54
N PRO A 164 15.81 -7.36 16.18
CA PRO A 164 14.38 -7.28 16.46
C PRO A 164 13.95 -6.08 17.30
N LYS A 165 14.86 -5.52 18.11
CA LYS A 165 14.61 -4.31 18.92
C LYS A 165 14.28 -3.05 18.10
N TYR A 166 14.56 -3.04 16.79
CA TYR A 166 14.21 -1.96 15.87
C TYR A 166 13.07 -2.34 14.91
N ASN A 167 12.37 -3.45 15.19
CA ASN A 167 11.12 -3.75 14.51
C ASN A 167 10.09 -2.68 14.84
N VAL A 168 9.24 -2.38 13.86
CA VAL A 168 8.11 -1.46 14.02
C VAL A 168 6.86 -2.26 13.69
N ASP A 169 5.96 -2.38 14.65
CA ASP A 169 4.67 -2.99 14.45
C ASP A 169 3.78 -2.07 13.62
N ALA A 170 3.08 -2.62 12.64
CA ALA A 170 2.28 -1.84 11.71
C ALA A 170 1.04 -1.28 12.39
N SER A 171 0.80 0.03 12.28
CA SER A 171 -0.45 0.65 12.74
C SER A 171 -1.60 0.54 11.73
N CYS A 172 -1.33 0.12 10.49
CA CYS A 172 -2.32 0.00 9.43
C CYS A 172 -2.50 -1.44 8.94
N GLN A 173 -3.70 -1.95 9.11
CA GLN A 173 -4.17 -3.23 8.58
C GLN A 173 -4.82 -3.00 7.20
N VAL A 174 -4.41 -3.78 6.20
CA VAL A 174 -4.93 -3.69 4.83
C VAL A 174 -5.32 -5.08 4.36
N ALA A 175 -6.61 -5.28 4.10
CA ALA A 175 -7.11 -6.53 3.55
C ALA A 175 -6.74 -6.68 2.06
N HIS A 176 -6.81 -7.90 1.55
CA HIS A 176 -6.87 -8.10 0.10
C HIS A 176 -8.17 -7.49 -0.43
N ALA A 177 -8.09 -6.71 -1.50
CA ALA A 177 -9.30 -6.25 -2.18
C ALA A 177 -9.86 -7.38 -3.04
N ILE A 178 -11.17 -7.55 -3.04
CA ILE A 178 -11.86 -8.61 -3.79
C ILE A 178 -13.11 -8.06 -4.47
N THR A 179 -13.53 -8.66 -5.59
CA THR A 179 -14.79 -8.26 -6.22
C THR A 179 -16.01 -8.61 -5.36
N VAL A 180 -17.00 -7.72 -5.31
CA VAL A 180 -18.25 -7.91 -4.54
C VAL A 180 -19.24 -8.86 -5.21
N HIS A 181 -19.07 -9.09 -6.52
CA HIS A 181 -19.77 -10.08 -7.35
C HIS A 181 -18.80 -11.19 -7.81
N ALA A 182 -19.35 -12.29 -8.34
CA ALA A 182 -18.55 -13.32 -8.99
C ALA A 182 -17.84 -12.71 -10.21
N ALA A 183 -16.60 -13.09 -10.44
CA ALA A 183 -15.82 -12.60 -11.57
C ALA A 183 -14.88 -13.70 -12.07
N GLU A 184 -14.91 -13.92 -13.38
CA GLU A 184 -13.98 -14.81 -14.06
C GLU A 184 -12.79 -14.04 -14.61
N VAL A 185 -11.73 -14.79 -14.90
CA VAL A 185 -10.61 -14.29 -15.69
C VAL A 185 -10.92 -14.61 -17.13
N GLU A 186 -10.97 -13.58 -17.96
CA GLU A 186 -11.08 -13.70 -19.41
C GLU A 186 -9.68 -13.71 -20.02
N ASP A 187 -9.52 -14.40 -21.15
CA ASP A 187 -8.25 -14.54 -21.83
C ASP A 187 -8.25 -13.73 -23.14
N ASP A 188 -7.29 -12.82 -23.27
CA ASP A 188 -7.09 -11.96 -24.45
C ASP A 188 -6.00 -12.56 -25.34
N TYR A 189 -6.38 -13.01 -26.54
CA TYR A 189 -5.46 -13.49 -27.56
C TYR A 189 -4.99 -12.34 -28.43
N PHE A 190 -3.69 -12.05 -28.41
CA PHE A 190 -3.11 -10.95 -29.17
C PHE A 190 -1.98 -11.42 -30.08
N THR A 191 -1.78 -10.65 -31.15
CA THR A 191 -0.68 -10.85 -32.09
C THR A 191 0.23 -9.63 -32.10
N ALA A 192 1.51 -9.83 -32.40
CA ALA A 192 2.39 -8.76 -32.83
C ALA A 192 2.73 -8.99 -34.31
N VAL A 193 2.49 -7.98 -35.14
CA VAL A 193 2.74 -8.02 -36.58
C VAL A 193 4.13 -7.45 -36.86
N ASP A 194 4.83 -8.02 -37.84
CA ASP A 194 6.09 -7.47 -38.34
C ASP A 194 5.78 -6.51 -39.49
N ASP A 195 6.01 -5.22 -39.28
CA ASP A 195 5.75 -4.16 -40.25
C ASP A 195 6.60 -4.27 -41.52
N LEU A 196 7.74 -4.99 -41.47
CA LEU A 196 8.62 -5.21 -42.63
C LEU A 196 8.31 -6.51 -43.39
N ASN A 197 7.38 -7.35 -42.90
CA ASN A 197 6.98 -8.56 -43.61
C ASN A 197 6.06 -8.19 -44.79
N PRO A 198 6.46 -8.45 -46.06
CA PRO A 198 5.66 -8.10 -47.23
C PRO A 198 4.39 -8.95 -47.37
N GLY A 199 4.29 -10.08 -46.65
CA GLY A 199 3.08 -10.90 -46.59
C GLY A 199 2.77 -11.70 -47.85
N ASP A 200 3.79 -11.93 -48.70
CA ASP A 200 3.67 -12.66 -49.97
C ASP A 200 3.60 -14.19 -49.80
N GLU A 201 4.22 -14.73 -48.75
CA GLU A 201 4.20 -16.18 -48.43
C GLU A 201 3.40 -16.47 -47.15
N ASP A 202 3.53 -15.61 -46.12
CA ASP A 202 2.79 -15.74 -44.86
C ASP A 202 2.49 -14.35 -44.27
N ARG A 203 1.21 -14.01 -44.16
CA ARG A 203 0.72 -12.82 -43.43
C ARG A 203 0.60 -13.05 -41.92
N GLY A 204 1.10 -14.20 -41.45
CA GLY A 204 1.03 -14.63 -40.06
C GLY A 204 1.61 -13.62 -39.06
N ALA A 205 1.18 -13.76 -37.81
CA ALA A 205 1.68 -12.96 -36.70
C ALA A 205 3.16 -13.27 -36.44
N GLY A 206 3.99 -12.23 -36.29
CA GLY A 206 5.37 -12.38 -35.83
C GLY A 206 5.47 -12.88 -34.38
N HIS A 207 4.41 -12.71 -33.60
CA HIS A 207 4.24 -13.33 -32.28
C HIS A 207 2.75 -13.52 -31.96
N ILE A 208 2.41 -14.59 -31.25
CA ILE A 208 1.08 -14.80 -30.66
C ILE A 208 1.26 -14.98 -29.15
N GLY A 209 0.44 -14.28 -28.37
CA GLY A 209 0.42 -14.39 -26.91
C GLY A 209 -0.99 -14.39 -26.34
N GLU A 210 -1.10 -14.73 -25.06
CA GLU A 210 -2.34 -14.74 -24.30
C GLU A 210 -2.15 -13.94 -23.00
N LEU A 211 -3.14 -13.12 -22.64
CA LEU A 211 -3.15 -12.33 -21.41
C LEU A 211 -4.49 -12.43 -20.69
N GLY A 212 -4.45 -12.88 -19.43
CA GLY A 212 -5.64 -12.85 -18.58
C GLY A 212 -5.99 -11.42 -18.16
N PHE A 213 -7.29 -11.09 -18.14
CA PHE A 213 -7.83 -9.84 -17.62
C PHE A 213 -9.18 -10.07 -16.92
N GLY A 214 -9.70 -9.03 -16.27
CA GLY A 214 -11.07 -9.04 -15.76
C GLY A 214 -11.49 -7.65 -15.29
N ALA A 215 -12.80 -7.45 -15.16
CA ALA A 215 -13.41 -6.21 -14.68
C ALA A 215 -14.21 -6.48 -13.41
N GLY A 216 -14.46 -5.42 -12.63
CA GLY A 216 -15.41 -5.54 -11.52
C GLY A 216 -15.34 -4.44 -10.49
N LEU A 217 -16.28 -4.52 -9.55
CA LEU A 217 -16.37 -3.65 -8.39
C LEU A 217 -15.66 -4.31 -7.20
N PHE A 218 -14.55 -3.71 -6.76
CA PHE A 218 -13.71 -4.24 -5.69
C PHE A 218 -14.04 -3.58 -4.35
N TYR A 219 -14.22 -4.40 -3.33
CA TYR A 219 -14.24 -3.98 -1.94
C TYR A 219 -12.84 -4.05 -1.33
N SER A 220 -12.40 -2.95 -0.73
CA SER A 220 -11.17 -2.85 0.06
C SER A 220 -11.51 -2.46 1.49
N TYR A 221 -10.89 -3.15 2.45
CA TYR A 221 -10.98 -2.84 3.87
C TYR A 221 -9.62 -2.41 4.40
N ILE A 222 -9.59 -1.28 5.11
CA ILE A 222 -8.41 -0.73 5.77
C ILE A 222 -8.80 -0.37 7.20
N CYS A 223 -7.95 -0.67 8.17
CA CYS A 223 -8.08 -0.22 9.55
C CYS A 223 -6.77 0.43 9.98
N ILE A 224 -6.84 1.66 10.50
CA ILE A 224 -5.71 2.40 11.03
C ILE A 224 -5.91 2.55 12.52
N ASP A 225 -4.96 2.06 13.30
CA ASP A 225 -4.83 2.41 14.71
C ASP A 225 -4.04 3.72 14.81
N ARG A 226 -4.77 4.83 14.97
CA ARG A 226 -4.17 6.17 15.01
C ARG A 226 -3.29 6.33 16.25
N GLN A 227 -3.65 5.74 17.38
CA GLN A 227 -2.84 5.82 18.60
C GLN A 227 -1.50 5.09 18.41
N GLN A 228 -1.52 3.87 17.84
CA GLN A 228 -0.28 3.16 17.50
C GLN A 228 0.56 3.91 16.46
N LEU A 229 -0.08 4.60 15.50
CA LEU A 229 0.63 5.42 14.52
C LEU A 229 1.38 6.58 15.19
N ILE A 230 0.74 7.28 16.12
CA ILE A 230 1.36 8.36 16.91
C ILE A 230 2.54 7.81 17.72
N GLU A 231 2.38 6.67 18.37
CA GLU A 231 3.45 6.03 19.14
C GLU A 231 4.65 5.61 18.27
N ASN A 232 4.37 5.07 17.08
CA ASN A 232 5.40 4.72 16.09
C ASN A 232 6.16 5.95 15.59
N LEU A 233 5.50 7.10 15.53
CA LEU A 233 6.07 8.40 15.14
C LEU A 233 6.55 9.22 16.35
N ALA A 234 6.92 8.55 17.45
CA ALA A 234 7.49 9.15 18.64
C ALA A 234 6.62 10.25 19.29
N GLY A 235 5.30 10.17 19.12
CA GLY A 235 4.34 11.13 19.69
C GLY A 235 3.94 12.27 18.75
N ASP A 236 4.42 12.29 17.50
CA ASP A 236 4.11 13.34 16.52
C ASP A 236 2.69 13.14 15.93
N ALA A 237 1.69 13.71 16.58
CA ALA A 237 0.28 13.62 16.18
C ALA A 237 -0.01 14.33 14.85
N ASP A 238 0.60 15.49 14.61
CA ASP A 238 0.43 16.25 13.37
C ASP A 238 0.95 15.45 12.17
N LEU A 239 2.10 14.80 12.31
CA LEU A 239 2.64 13.93 11.26
C LEU A 239 1.77 12.69 11.06
N ALA A 240 1.22 12.10 12.14
CA ALA A 240 0.29 10.99 12.04
C ALA A 240 -0.97 11.38 11.25
N ASP A 241 -1.58 12.53 11.55
CA ASP A 241 -2.79 13.02 10.88
C ASP A 241 -2.55 13.38 9.42
N ARG A 242 -1.41 14.04 9.13
CA ARG A 242 -0.97 14.25 7.73
C ARG A 242 -0.82 12.91 7.00
N GLY A 243 -0.26 11.90 7.66
CA GLY A 243 -0.10 10.55 7.12
C GLY A 243 -1.43 9.86 6.82
N VAL A 244 -2.38 9.93 7.74
CA VAL A 244 -3.74 9.40 7.58
C VAL A 244 -4.46 10.10 6.43
N ALA A 245 -4.47 11.44 6.40
CA ALA A 245 -5.10 12.21 5.34
C ALA A 245 -4.51 11.88 3.95
N ALA A 246 -3.18 11.80 3.86
CA ALA A 246 -2.49 11.43 2.62
C ALA A 246 -2.80 9.99 2.18
N LEU A 247 -2.89 9.06 3.13
CA LEU A 247 -3.24 7.68 2.86
C LEU A 247 -4.69 7.55 2.36
N VAL A 248 -5.66 8.22 3.00
CA VAL A 248 -7.07 8.24 2.55
C VAL A 248 -7.18 8.80 1.14
N GLU A 249 -6.46 9.87 0.83
CA GLU A 249 -6.45 10.42 -0.52
C GLU A 249 -5.80 9.47 -1.53
N ALA A 250 -4.70 8.81 -1.16
CA ALA A 250 -4.05 7.82 -2.00
C ALA A 250 -4.94 6.60 -2.27
N ILE A 251 -5.66 6.10 -1.24
CA ILE A 251 -6.60 4.98 -1.34
C ILE A 251 -7.72 5.30 -2.33
N THR A 252 -8.28 6.50 -2.26
CA THR A 252 -9.47 6.89 -3.05
C THR A 252 -9.13 7.33 -4.48
N LYS A 253 -7.90 7.79 -4.74
CA LYS A 253 -7.49 8.33 -6.05
C LYS A 253 -6.49 7.48 -6.86
N THR A 254 -5.83 6.50 -6.25
CA THR A 254 -4.70 5.80 -6.89
C THR A 254 -4.99 4.33 -7.15
N SER A 255 -4.81 3.92 -8.42
CA SER A 255 -4.94 2.53 -8.87
C SER A 255 -3.60 1.79 -8.97
N PRO A 256 -3.58 0.45 -8.79
CA PRO A 256 -2.41 -0.36 -9.11
C PRO A 256 -1.94 -0.20 -10.56
N LYS A 257 -0.62 -0.18 -10.77
CA LYS A 257 0.01 0.05 -12.09
C LYS A 257 0.22 -1.24 -12.91
N GLY A 258 -0.25 -2.40 -12.45
CA GLY A 258 -0.09 -3.66 -13.17
C GLY A 258 -0.76 -3.61 -14.54
N LYS A 259 0.02 -3.82 -15.62
CA LYS A 259 -0.43 -3.77 -17.03
C LYS A 259 -1.24 -2.51 -17.39
N GLN A 260 -1.08 -1.43 -16.62
CA GLN A 260 -1.91 -0.22 -16.71
C GLN A 260 -1.82 0.48 -18.08
N ASN A 261 -0.69 0.38 -18.77
CA ASN A 261 -0.52 0.97 -20.11
C ASN A 261 -1.23 0.16 -21.21
N SER A 262 -1.44 -1.14 -21.00
CA SER A 262 -2.15 -2.00 -21.96
C SER A 262 -3.66 -1.90 -21.82
N PHE A 263 -4.16 -1.66 -20.60
CA PHE A 263 -5.60 -1.69 -20.28
C PHE A 263 -6.23 -0.33 -19.94
N GLY A 264 -5.44 0.75 -19.78
CA GLY A 264 -6.00 2.05 -19.41
C GLY A 264 -6.73 2.06 -18.05
N SER A 265 -6.31 1.21 -17.11
CA SER A 265 -7.11 0.79 -15.95
C SER A 265 -7.19 1.75 -14.75
N ARG A 266 -7.01 3.05 -14.95
CA ARG A 266 -7.05 4.02 -13.83
C ARG A 266 -8.49 4.30 -13.42
N ALA A 267 -8.77 4.22 -12.12
CA ALA A 267 -10.07 4.45 -11.54
C ALA A 267 -9.98 5.16 -10.19
N ARG A 268 -11.08 5.77 -9.76
CA ARG A 268 -11.27 6.36 -8.42
C ARG A 268 -12.28 5.53 -7.64
N ALA A 269 -12.20 5.61 -6.31
CA ALA A 269 -13.23 5.05 -5.45
C ALA A 269 -14.60 5.67 -5.80
N VAL A 270 -15.59 4.81 -5.97
CA VAL A 270 -16.97 5.22 -6.28
C VAL A 270 -17.82 5.37 -5.01
N TYR A 271 -17.40 4.71 -3.92
CA TYR A 271 -17.97 4.87 -2.59
C TYR A 271 -16.89 4.66 -1.55
N THR A 272 -16.95 5.43 -0.46
CA THR A 272 -16.15 5.19 0.74
C THR A 272 -16.97 5.51 1.96
N LEU A 273 -17.06 4.55 2.87
CA LEU A 273 -17.56 4.72 4.23
C LEU A 273 -16.35 4.71 5.18
N ALA A 274 -16.18 5.77 5.95
CA ALA A 274 -15.27 5.82 7.08
C ALA A 274 -16.05 5.65 8.38
N GLU A 275 -15.51 4.84 9.28
CA GLU A 275 -16.00 4.70 10.65
C GLU A 275 -14.84 5.01 11.60
N ARG A 276 -15.12 5.75 12.67
CA ARG A 276 -14.13 6.10 13.69
C ARG A 276 -14.65 5.76 15.07
N GLY A 277 -13.80 5.20 15.94
CA GLY A 277 -14.14 4.96 17.33
C GLY A 277 -13.07 4.17 18.09
N ASP A 278 -13.35 3.80 19.32
CA ASP A 278 -12.45 3.00 20.18
C ASP A 278 -12.79 1.50 20.22
N GLU A 279 -13.99 1.14 19.75
CA GLU A 279 -14.47 -0.23 19.60
C GLU A 279 -13.59 -1.11 18.70
N GLN A 280 -13.64 -2.41 18.92
CA GLN A 280 -12.83 -3.36 18.16
C GLN A 280 -13.15 -3.25 16.65
N PRO A 281 -12.13 -3.01 15.79
CA PRO A 281 -12.36 -2.83 14.36
C PRO A 281 -12.75 -4.15 13.70
N ARG A 282 -13.62 -4.06 12.69
CA ARG A 282 -14.26 -5.18 12.01
C ARG A 282 -14.49 -4.88 10.53
N SER A 283 -14.20 -5.86 9.69
CA SER A 283 -14.50 -5.79 8.27
C SER A 283 -15.98 -6.05 8.00
N LEU A 284 -16.58 -5.26 7.11
CA LEU A 284 -17.92 -5.49 6.57
C LEU A 284 -17.94 -6.49 5.40
N SER A 285 -16.84 -7.20 5.14
CA SER A 285 -16.72 -8.18 4.03
C SER A 285 -17.81 -9.26 4.04
N VAL A 286 -18.39 -9.56 5.21
CA VAL A 286 -19.48 -10.53 5.32
C VAL A 286 -20.70 -10.14 4.47
N ALA A 287 -20.90 -8.84 4.19
CA ALA A 287 -21.91 -8.32 3.26
C ALA A 287 -21.81 -8.95 1.85
N PHE A 288 -20.61 -9.43 1.48
CA PHE A 288 -20.31 -10.01 0.18
C PHE A 288 -20.02 -11.51 0.22
N MET A 289 -20.24 -12.17 1.37
CA MET A 289 -20.18 -13.64 1.45
C MET A 289 -21.10 -14.26 0.40
N ARG A 290 -22.36 -13.83 0.35
CA ARG A 290 -23.20 -14.07 -0.82
C ARG A 290 -22.80 -13.07 -1.92
N PRO A 291 -22.42 -13.50 -3.13
CA PRO A 291 -22.12 -12.59 -4.22
C PRO A 291 -23.27 -11.61 -4.49
N VAL A 292 -22.91 -10.37 -4.82
CA VAL A 292 -23.83 -9.43 -5.47
C VAL A 292 -24.21 -9.98 -6.84
N SER A 293 -25.49 -9.87 -7.22
CA SER A 293 -26.03 -10.53 -8.42
C SER A 293 -27.10 -9.72 -9.15
N GLY A 294 -27.48 -8.53 -8.67
CA GLY A 294 -28.39 -7.63 -9.36
C GLY A 294 -27.75 -6.96 -10.59
N GLU A 295 -28.54 -6.15 -11.30
CA GLU A 295 -28.06 -5.41 -12.50
C GLU A 295 -27.16 -4.23 -12.12
N ASP A 296 -27.45 -3.57 -10.99
CA ASP A 296 -26.62 -2.50 -10.44
C ASP A 296 -25.77 -3.02 -9.28
N PHE A 297 -24.59 -3.54 -9.61
CA PHE A 297 -23.63 -3.99 -8.61
C PHE A 297 -23.19 -2.88 -7.64
N GLY A 298 -23.19 -1.62 -8.09
CA GLY A 298 -22.74 -0.48 -7.30
C GLY A 298 -23.67 -0.20 -6.14
N MET A 299 -24.92 0.11 -6.45
CA MET A 299 -25.91 0.46 -5.42
C MET A 299 -26.27 -0.71 -4.52
N GLU A 300 -26.36 -1.93 -5.07
CA GLU A 300 -26.60 -3.11 -4.25
C GLU A 300 -25.45 -3.36 -3.27
N ALA A 301 -24.19 -3.15 -3.68
CA ALA A 301 -23.05 -3.32 -2.81
C ALA A 301 -23.01 -2.29 -1.67
N ILE A 302 -23.35 -1.03 -1.96
CA ILE A 302 -23.45 0.04 -0.97
C ILE A 302 -24.51 -0.32 0.07
N GLN A 303 -25.75 -0.62 -0.36
CA GLN A 303 -26.84 -0.98 0.54
C GLN A 303 -26.49 -2.18 1.43
N ARG A 304 -25.82 -3.20 0.87
CA ARG A 304 -25.41 -4.38 1.65
C ARG A 304 -24.35 -4.05 2.71
N LEU A 305 -23.40 -3.15 2.42
CA LEU A 305 -22.42 -2.69 3.43
C LEU A 305 -23.12 -1.97 4.58
N GLU A 306 -24.03 -1.06 4.25
CA GLU A 306 -24.71 -0.21 5.21
C GLU A 306 -25.67 -1.02 6.10
N VAL A 307 -26.45 -1.91 5.51
CA VAL A 307 -27.29 -2.87 6.25
C VAL A 307 -26.44 -3.79 7.12
N GLN A 308 -25.25 -4.19 6.65
CA GLN A 308 -24.38 -5.04 7.45
C GLN A 308 -23.79 -4.28 8.65
N ALA A 309 -23.42 -3.01 8.49
CA ALA A 309 -23.00 -2.15 9.59
C ALA A 309 -24.13 -1.98 10.61
N GLN A 310 -25.34 -1.64 10.15
CA GLN A 310 -26.52 -1.53 11.02
C GLN A 310 -26.79 -2.82 11.81
N ARG A 311 -26.73 -3.98 11.14
CA ARG A 311 -26.96 -5.27 11.82
C ARG A 311 -25.91 -5.60 12.87
N PHE A 312 -24.66 -5.16 12.67
CA PHE A 312 -23.66 -5.28 13.72
C PHE A 312 -24.02 -4.37 14.89
N ASP A 313 -24.38 -3.12 14.62
CA ASP A 313 -24.77 -2.16 15.66
C ASP A 313 -25.99 -2.61 16.46
N ASP A 314 -27.02 -3.14 15.80
CA ASP A 314 -28.26 -3.62 16.42
C ASP A 314 -28.02 -4.77 17.41
N VAL A 315 -26.98 -5.57 17.20
CA VAL A 315 -26.70 -6.78 17.98
C VAL A 315 -25.62 -6.54 19.04
N TYR A 316 -24.55 -5.83 18.67
CA TYR A 316 -23.36 -5.67 19.50
C TYR A 316 -23.27 -4.29 20.16
N GLY A 317 -24.17 -3.36 19.83
CA GLY A 317 -24.04 -1.94 20.16
C GLY A 317 -23.25 -1.18 19.09
N ALA A 318 -23.24 0.15 19.17
CA ALA A 318 -22.61 1.00 18.17
C ALA A 318 -21.15 0.60 17.93
N GLY A 319 -20.82 0.15 16.71
CA GLY A 319 -19.47 -0.28 16.35
C GLY A 319 -18.51 0.85 15.97
N ALA A 320 -18.95 2.10 16.10
CA ALA A 320 -18.20 3.32 15.83
C ALA A 320 -18.87 4.52 16.52
N ASP A 321 -18.08 5.52 16.90
CA ASP A 321 -18.53 6.79 17.47
C ASP A 321 -19.04 7.75 16.40
N GLY A 322 -18.55 7.59 15.17
CA GLY A 322 -19.01 8.39 14.05
C GLY A 322 -18.76 7.74 12.69
N ARG A 323 -19.53 8.20 11.70
CA ARG A 323 -19.49 7.73 10.33
C ARG A 323 -19.57 8.87 9.33
N TYR A 324 -18.74 8.78 8.30
CA TYR A 324 -18.79 9.69 7.16
C TYR A 324 -18.70 8.91 5.84
N ALA A 325 -19.49 9.29 4.84
CA ALA A 325 -19.42 8.67 3.53
C ALA A 325 -19.39 9.66 2.36
N PHE A 326 -18.94 9.17 1.20
CA PHE A 326 -19.21 9.78 -0.10
C PHE A 326 -19.59 8.72 -1.12
N CYS A 327 -20.36 9.10 -2.14
CA CYS A 327 -20.68 8.27 -3.30
C CYS A 327 -20.58 9.09 -4.59
N THR A 328 -20.11 8.48 -5.68
CA THR A 328 -20.03 9.10 -7.01
C THR A 328 -20.88 8.38 -8.06
N LEU A 329 -21.68 7.38 -7.65
CA LEU A 329 -22.58 6.68 -8.57
C LEU A 329 -23.87 7.49 -8.74
N GLU A 330 -24.47 7.39 -9.93
CA GLU A 330 -25.78 7.97 -10.23
C GLU A 330 -26.89 7.16 -9.54
N ALA A 331 -27.11 7.45 -8.27
CA ALA A 331 -28.33 7.14 -7.55
C ALA A 331 -28.45 8.14 -6.41
N GLY A 332 -29.69 8.45 -6.02
CA GLY A 332 -29.98 9.43 -4.97
C GLY A 332 -29.10 9.23 -3.74
N GLU A 333 -28.77 10.34 -3.07
CA GLU A 333 -27.98 10.35 -1.83
C GLU A 333 -28.36 9.14 -0.95
N PRO A 334 -27.39 8.34 -0.48
CA PRO A 334 -27.70 7.15 0.31
C PRO A 334 -28.59 7.57 1.47
N GLN A 335 -29.84 7.10 1.45
CA GLN A 335 -30.81 7.39 2.50
C GLN A 335 -30.43 6.58 3.73
N LEU A 336 -29.53 7.12 4.54
CA LEU A 336 -29.05 6.46 5.73
C LEU A 336 -29.26 7.29 6.99
N ASN A 337 -29.78 6.61 8.00
CA ASN A 337 -29.93 7.14 9.36
C ASN A 337 -28.65 7.01 10.20
N LEU A 338 -27.61 6.35 9.67
CA LEU A 338 -26.37 6.01 10.40
C LEU A 338 -25.21 6.99 10.18
N LEU A 339 -25.31 7.87 9.17
CA LEU A 339 -24.22 8.77 8.83
C LEU A 339 -24.33 10.05 9.64
N ASP A 340 -23.23 10.44 10.28
CA ASP A 340 -23.08 11.78 10.89
C ASP A 340 -22.71 12.82 9.82
N GLY A 341 -22.12 12.37 8.71
CA GLY A 341 -21.81 13.21 7.57
C GLY A 341 -21.81 12.48 6.23
N TYR A 342 -22.18 13.21 5.19
CA TYR A 342 -22.10 12.76 3.80
C TYR A 342 -21.65 13.92 2.92
N GLY A 343 -20.74 13.66 1.98
CA GLY A 343 -20.31 14.72 1.08
C GLY A 343 -19.06 14.41 0.28
N THR A 344 -18.03 15.26 0.43
CA THR A 344 -16.82 15.20 -0.40
C THR A 344 -15.69 14.41 0.25
N LEU A 345 -14.66 14.08 -0.54
CA LEU A 345 -13.39 13.57 -0.03
C LEU A 345 -12.70 14.54 0.94
N GLY A 346 -12.91 15.85 0.79
CA GLY A 346 -12.41 16.84 1.75
C GLY A 346 -13.02 16.62 3.13
N GLY A 347 -14.35 16.54 3.21
CA GLY A 347 -15.04 16.26 4.47
C GLY A 347 -14.71 14.88 5.04
N LEU A 348 -14.48 13.85 4.21
CA LEU A 348 -14.00 12.55 4.68
C LEU A 348 -12.63 12.67 5.36
N ARG A 349 -11.70 13.45 4.77
CA ARG A 349 -10.39 13.71 5.35
C ARG A 349 -10.51 14.45 6.67
N ASP A 350 -11.31 15.50 6.71
CA ASP A 350 -11.55 16.29 7.92
C ASP A 350 -12.17 15.42 9.03
N PHE A 351 -13.09 14.51 8.68
CA PHE A 351 -13.67 13.55 9.61
C PHE A 351 -12.63 12.60 10.24
N VAL A 352 -11.73 12.04 9.43
CA VAL A 352 -10.74 11.06 9.95
C VAL A 352 -9.58 11.71 10.70
N THR A 353 -9.29 13.00 10.47
CA THR A 353 -8.22 13.74 11.18
C THR A 353 -8.73 14.73 12.21
N GLY A 354 -10.04 14.98 12.29
CA GLY A 354 -10.61 16.00 13.17
C GLY A 354 -10.42 15.68 14.66
N ASP A 355 -10.50 16.72 15.49
CA ASP A 355 -10.49 16.57 16.95
C ASP A 355 -11.72 15.79 17.43
N ARG A 356 -11.56 15.06 18.54
CA ARG A 356 -12.68 14.43 19.24
C ARG A 356 -13.50 15.52 19.94
N ALA A 357 -14.82 15.47 19.83
CA ALA A 357 -15.72 16.21 20.73
C ALA A 357 -15.80 15.52 22.10
#